data_AF-A0AAW7ZC46-F1
#
_entry.id   AF-A0AAW7ZC46-F1
#
_cell.length_a   1.000
_cell.length_b   1.000
_cell.length_c   1.000
_cell.angle_alpha   90.00
_cell.angle_beta   90.00
_cell.angle_gamma   90.00
#
_symmetry.space_group_name_H-M   'P 1'
#
loop_
_entity.id
_entity.type
_entity.pdbx_description
1 polymer ?
#
loop_
_entity_poly.entity_id
_entity_poly.type
_entity_poly.pdbx_seq_one_letter_code
_entity_poly.pdbx_strand_id
1 'polypeptide(L)'
;MGNEEGETSAEIKCRVEQARSIQRERFGDLQVTSNGAMNARQVRQYCQMDQAGSKLLKDAFKSLGLSARSHDKILKVARTIADLEGSPKISVHHLAEAVQYRGSKIS
;
A
#
# COMPACT_ATOMS: atom_id res chain seq x y z
N MET A 1 5.02 16.43 26.84
CA MET A 1 4.94 15.00 27.18
C MET A 1 3.67 14.48 26.55
N GLY A 2 3.76 13.83 25.39
CA GLY A 2 2.60 13.23 24.72
C GLY A 2 2.50 11.78 25.14
N ASN A 3 1.37 11.40 25.75
CA ASN A 3 1.01 10.00 25.89
C ASN A 3 0.71 9.45 24.49
N GLU A 4 1.73 8.89 23.84
CA GLU A 4 1.50 7.89 22.80
C GLU A 4 1.13 6.59 23.51
N GLU A 5 -0.11 6.50 23.99
CA GLU A 5 -0.71 5.19 24.23
C GLU A 5 -0.81 4.54 22.85
N GLY A 6 0.22 3.75 22.50
CA GLY A 6 0.26 3.03 21.24
C GLY A 6 -0.97 2.15 21.09
N GLU A 7 -1.44 1.97 19.85
CA GLU A 7 -2.59 1.11 19.55
C GLU A 7 -2.43 -0.25 20.24
N THR A 8 -3.48 -0.69 20.91
CA THR A 8 -3.51 -2.01 21.54
C THR A 8 -3.43 -3.10 20.47
N SER A 9 -2.90 -4.27 20.86
CA SER A 9 -2.89 -5.44 19.97
C SER A 9 -4.28 -5.81 19.44
N ALA A 10 -5.34 -5.51 20.20
CA ALA A 10 -6.72 -5.73 19.78
C ALA A 10 -7.15 -4.77 18.66
N GLU A 11 -6.79 -3.48 18.76
CA GLU A 11 -7.07 -2.49 17.72
C GLU A 11 -6.31 -2.79 16.43
N ILE A 12 -5.03 -3.15 16.55
CA ILE A 12 -4.21 -3.58 15.39
C ILE A 12 -4.83 -4.81 14.73
N LYS A 13 -5.21 -5.82 15.51
CA LYS A 13 -5.87 -7.02 14.99
C LYS A 13 -7.16 -6.67 14.23
N CYS A 14 -7.99 -5.80 14.80
CA CYS A 14 -9.23 -5.35 14.18
C CYS A 14 -8.98 -4.69 12.82
N ARG A 15 -8.01 -3.77 12.73
CA ARG A 15 -7.63 -3.11 11.47
C ARG A 15 -7.12 -4.11 10.42
N VAL A 16 -6.30 -5.08 10.84
CA VAL A 16 -5.80 -6.14 9.95
C VAL A 16 -6.94 -7.00 9.42
N GLU A 17 -7.90 -7.38 10.26
CA GLU A 17 -9.07 -8.17 9.85
C GLU A 17 -9.95 -7.41 8.86
N GLN A 18 -10.17 -6.11 9.08
CA GLN A 18 -10.88 -5.23 8.15
C GLN A 18 -10.17 -5.17 6.79
N ALA A 19 -8.86 -4.92 6.78
CA ALA A 19 -8.06 -4.91 5.54
C ALA A 19 -8.13 -6.25 4.80
N ARG A 20 -8.14 -7.37 5.53
CA ARG A 20 -8.32 -8.71 4.94
C ARG A 20 -9.72 -8.93 4.37
N SER A 21 -10.75 -8.36 5.00
CA SER A 21 -12.11 -8.38 4.44
C SER A 21 -12.17 -7.64 3.11
N ILE A 22 -11.61 -6.43 3.06
CA ILE A 22 -11.52 -5.62 1.83
C ILE A 22 -10.79 -6.37 0.72
N GLN A 23 -9.68 -7.05 1.05
CA GLN A 23 -8.93 -7.85 0.07
C GLN A 23 -9.74 -9.04 -0.46
N ARG A 24 -10.46 -9.75 0.43
CA ARG A 24 -11.34 -10.86 0.02
C ARG A 24 -12.44 -10.40 -0.92
N GLU A 25 -13.08 -9.27 -0.61
CA GLU A 25 -14.11 -8.70 -1.47
C GLU A 25 -13.54 -8.27 -2.82
N ARG A 26 -12.39 -7.57 -2.83
CA ARG A 26 -11.73 -7.12 -4.05
C ARG A 26 -11.32 -8.26 -4.98
N PHE A 27 -10.81 -9.34 -4.40
CA PHE A 27 -10.30 -10.45 -5.20
C PHE A 27 -11.38 -11.48 -5.53
N GLY A 28 -12.44 -11.61 -4.72
CA GLY A 28 -13.55 -12.51 -4.99
C GLY A 28 -13.08 -13.91 -5.35
N ASP A 29 -13.48 -14.39 -6.54
CA ASP A 29 -13.12 -15.72 -7.07
C ASP A 29 -11.71 -15.81 -7.66
N LEU A 30 -10.94 -14.72 -7.65
CA LEU A 30 -9.56 -14.76 -8.10
C LEU A 30 -8.71 -15.56 -7.11
N GLN A 31 -7.77 -16.33 -7.64
CA GLN A 31 -6.75 -17.06 -6.87
C GLN A 31 -5.68 -16.11 -6.30
N VAL A 32 -6.09 -15.04 -5.62
CA VAL A 32 -5.23 -14.03 -5.01
C VAL A 32 -5.63 -13.85 -3.55
N THR A 33 -4.72 -14.19 -2.65
CA THR A 33 -4.99 -14.19 -1.20
C THR A 33 -4.62 -12.88 -0.50
N SER A 34 -3.88 -11.99 -1.18
CA SER A 34 -3.45 -10.71 -0.63
C SER A 34 -2.96 -9.73 -1.68
N ASN A 35 -2.86 -8.45 -1.30
CA ASN A 35 -2.24 -7.43 -2.14
C ASN A 35 -0.81 -7.80 -2.58
N GLY A 36 -0.04 -8.47 -1.72
CA GLY A 36 1.32 -8.91 -2.03
C GLY A 36 1.38 -9.92 -3.19
N ALA A 37 0.37 -10.77 -3.30
CA ALA A 37 0.28 -11.84 -4.30
C ALA A 37 -0.18 -11.37 -5.69
N MET A 38 -0.56 -10.10 -5.85
CA MET A 38 -1.01 -9.57 -7.14
C MET A 38 0.05 -9.73 -8.24
N ASN A 39 -0.35 -10.12 -9.45
CA ASN A 39 0.48 -10.03 -10.64
C ASN A 39 0.46 -8.61 -11.23
N ALA A 40 1.29 -8.34 -12.24
CA ALA A 40 1.41 -7.00 -12.83
C ALA A 40 0.09 -6.46 -13.43
N ARG A 41 -0.76 -7.33 -14.00
CA ARG A 41 -2.07 -6.94 -14.52
C ARG A 41 -3.00 -6.52 -13.38
N GLN A 42 -3.02 -7.28 -12.30
CA GLN A 42 -3.82 -7.00 -11.11
C GLN A 42 -3.33 -5.74 -10.38
N VAL A 43 -2.02 -5.49 -10.30
CA VAL A 43 -1.49 -4.23 -9.77
C VAL A 43 -2.01 -3.05 -10.57
N ARG A 44 -2.00 -3.11 -11.91
CA ARG A 44 -2.59 -2.03 -12.73
C ARG A 44 -4.09 -1.89 -12.48
N GLN A 45 -4.84 -2.98 -12.33
CA GLN A 45 -6.28 -2.91 -12.10
C GLN A 45 -6.63 -2.36 -10.71
N TYR A 46 -5.94 -2.81 -9.68
CA TYR A 46 -6.31 -2.59 -8.29
C TYR A 46 -5.44 -1.56 -7.57
N CYS A 47 -4.35 -1.04 -8.13
CA CYS A 47 -3.53 0.01 -7.52
C CYS A 47 -3.65 1.34 -8.27
N GLN A 48 -4.88 1.70 -8.64
CA GLN A 48 -5.18 3.00 -9.24
C GLN A 48 -5.01 4.13 -8.21
N MET A 49 -4.48 5.25 -8.70
CA MET A 49 -4.23 6.48 -7.95
C MET A 49 -4.60 7.68 -8.81
N ASP A 50 -4.68 8.85 -8.19
CA ASP A 50 -4.87 10.10 -8.92
C ASP A 50 -3.57 10.63 -9.56
N GLN A 51 -3.70 11.75 -10.26
CA GLN A 51 -2.56 12.40 -10.93
C GLN A 51 -1.47 12.84 -9.93
N ALA A 52 -1.84 13.21 -8.70
CA ALA A 52 -0.89 13.63 -7.68
C ALA A 52 -0.04 12.45 -7.19
N GLY A 53 -0.65 11.30 -6.95
CA GLY A 53 0.06 10.05 -6.62
C GLY A 53 0.99 9.60 -7.75
N SER A 54 0.53 9.69 -9.00
CA SER A 54 1.35 9.34 -10.17
C SER A 54 2.58 10.23 -10.29
N LYS A 55 2.44 11.55 -10.04
CA LYS A 55 3.54 12.49 -10.01
C LYS A 55 4.54 12.16 -8.90
N LEU A 56 4.07 11.91 -7.68
CA LEU A 56 4.93 11.55 -6.55
C LEU A 56 5.78 10.31 -6.85
N LEU A 57 5.15 9.26 -7.39
CA LEU A 57 5.86 8.02 -7.75
C LEU A 57 6.90 8.25 -8.84
N LYS A 58 6.57 9.06 -9.85
CA LYS A 58 7.50 9.38 -10.94
C LYS A 58 8.72 10.14 -10.42
N ASP A 59 8.52 11.09 -9.51
CA ASP A 59 9.60 11.88 -8.92
C ASP A 59 10.47 11.00 -8.01
N ALA A 60 9.85 10.14 -7.18
CA ALA A 60 10.56 9.15 -6.36
C ALA A 60 11.35 8.13 -7.20
N PHE A 61 10.82 7.72 -8.35
CA PHE A 61 11.49 6.80 -9.25
C PHE A 61 12.78 7.40 -9.84
N LYS A 62 12.71 8.68 -10.21
CA LYS A 62 13.86 9.43 -10.72
C LYS A 62 14.90 9.70 -9.65
N SER A 63 14.48 10.11 -8.45
CA SER A 63 15.40 10.48 -7.37
C SER A 63 16.07 9.29 -6.70
N LEU A 64 15.35 8.17 -6.55
CA LEU A 64 15.84 6.98 -5.83
C LEU A 64 16.36 5.87 -6.76
N GLY A 65 16.36 6.07 -8.09
CA GLY A 65 16.83 5.08 -9.06
C GLY A 65 16.04 3.76 -9.02
N LEU A 66 14.72 3.84 -8.82
CA LEU A 66 13.90 2.64 -8.65
C LEU A 66 13.72 1.88 -9.97
N SER A 67 13.43 0.58 -9.90
CA SER A 67 13.13 -0.28 -11.06
C SER A 67 11.63 -0.56 -11.19
N ALA A 68 11.18 -1.08 -12.34
CA ALA A 68 9.77 -1.44 -12.54
C ALA A 68 9.23 -2.44 -11.50
N ARG A 69 10.04 -3.44 -11.12
CA ARG A 69 9.70 -4.40 -10.03
C ARG A 69 9.49 -3.70 -8.69
N SER A 70 10.29 -2.68 -8.47
CA SER A 70 10.32 -1.87 -7.27
C SER A 70 9.15 -0.89 -7.18
N HIS A 71 8.71 -0.37 -8.32
CA HIS A 71 7.45 0.34 -8.49
C HIS A 71 6.25 -0.53 -8.11
N ASP A 72 6.16 -1.75 -8.66
CA ASP A 72 5.03 -2.65 -8.34
C ASP A 72 4.97 -3.03 -6.86
N LYS A 73 6.13 -3.20 -6.22
CA LYS A 73 6.19 -3.41 -4.77
C LYS A 73 5.63 -2.23 -3.98
N ILE A 74 6.01 -1.00 -4.35
CA ILE A 74 5.48 0.21 -3.69
C ILE A 74 3.96 0.27 -3.84
N LEU A 75 3.43 -0.01 -5.02
CA LEU A 75 1.98 -0.01 -5.25
C LEU A 75 1.23 -1.03 -4.40
N LYS A 76 1.80 -2.23 -4.20
CA LYS A 76 1.21 -3.26 -3.35
C LYS A 76 1.23 -2.86 -1.87
N VAL A 77 2.31 -2.22 -1.42
CA VAL A 77 2.43 -1.71 -0.05
C VAL A 77 1.45 -0.55 0.17
N ALA A 78 1.42 0.43 -0.74
CA ALA A 78 0.47 1.54 -0.68
C ALA A 78 -0.99 1.07 -0.68
N ARG A 79 -1.32 0.02 -1.45
CA ARG A 79 -2.66 -0.58 -1.40
C ARG A 79 -2.94 -1.22 -0.04
N THR A 80 -1.95 -1.85 0.58
CA THR A 80 -2.10 -2.44 1.92
C THR A 80 -2.33 -1.37 2.98
N ILE A 81 -1.60 -0.26 2.92
CA ILE A 81 -1.80 0.89 3.81
C ILE A 81 -3.22 1.45 3.62
N ALA A 82 -3.64 1.66 2.37
CA ALA A 82 -5.01 2.10 2.07
C ALA A 82 -6.06 1.16 2.67
N ASP A 83 -5.88 -0.16 2.57
CA ASP A 83 -6.82 -1.13 3.13
C ASP A 83 -6.83 -1.10 4.66
N LEU A 84 -5.69 -0.88 5.32
CA LEU A 84 -5.58 -0.72 6.77
C LEU A 84 -6.23 0.56 7.30
N GLU A 85 -6.43 1.55 6.43
CA GLU A 85 -7.16 2.80 6.69
C GLU A 85 -8.62 2.74 6.17
N GLY A 86 -9.07 1.61 5.61
CA GLY A 86 -10.40 1.49 5.01
C GLY A 86 -10.61 2.37 3.77
N SER A 87 -9.54 2.84 3.14
CA SER A 87 -9.60 3.76 2.02
C SER A 87 -9.79 3.02 0.68
N PRO A 88 -10.84 3.34 -0.10
CA PRO A 88 -11.11 2.67 -1.36
C PRO A 88 -10.06 2.98 -2.44
N LYS A 89 -9.37 4.13 -2.34
CA LYS A 89 -8.38 4.60 -3.31
C LYS A 89 -7.01 4.74 -2.66
N ILE A 90 -5.96 4.57 -3.46
CA ILE A 90 -4.60 4.93 -3.03
C ILE A 90 -4.48 6.45 -3.10
N SER A 91 -4.29 7.08 -1.94
CA SER A 91 -3.99 8.50 -1.80
C SER A 91 -2.48 8.74 -1.91
N VAL A 92 -2.10 10.01 -2.04
CA VAL A 92 -0.70 10.45 -2.02
C VAL A 92 0.00 10.06 -0.71
N HIS A 93 -0.70 10.12 0.42
CA HIS A 93 -0.17 9.75 1.73
C HIS A 93 0.27 8.27 1.76
N HIS A 94 -0.60 7.34 1.32
CA HIS A 94 -0.25 5.92 1.31
C HIS A 94 0.96 5.62 0.43
N LEU A 95 1.12 6.38 -0.67
CA LEU A 95 2.28 6.26 -1.56
C LEU A 95 3.56 6.79 -0.90
N ALA A 96 3.48 7.96 -0.25
CA ALA A 96 4.61 8.55 0.45
C ALA A 96 5.14 7.59 1.53
N GLU A 97 4.25 7.04 2.34
CA GLU A 97 4.61 6.06 3.38
C GLU A 97 5.19 4.76 2.78
N ALA A 98 4.59 4.23 1.72
CA ALA A 98 5.11 3.05 1.01
C ALA A 98 6.50 3.28 0.40
N VAL A 99 6.77 4.48 -0.12
CA VAL A 99 8.09 4.88 -0.61
C VAL A 99 9.09 4.95 0.54
N GLN A 100 8.70 5.55 1.67
CA GLN A 100 9.54 5.65 2.87
C GLN A 100 9.95 4.27 3.39
N TYR A 101 9.02 3.32 3.53
CA TYR A 101 9.35 1.95 3.94
C TYR A 101 10.37 1.26 3.04
N ARG A 102 10.44 1.67 1.78
CA ARG A 102 11.42 1.15 0.82
C ARG A 102 12.76 1.88 0.88
N GLY A 103 12.77 3.18 1.15
CA GLY A 103 14.00 3.96 1.35
C GLY A 103 14.69 3.61 2.67
N SER A 104 13.92 3.35 3.73
CA SER A 104 14.42 3.11 5.10
C SER A 104 14.90 1.68 5.37
N LYS A 105 14.87 0.77 4.38
CA LYS A 105 15.45 -0.59 4.51
C LYS A 105 16.87 -0.73 3.93
N ILE A 106 17.58 0.40 3.72
CA ILE A 106 19.01 0.41 3.44
C ILE A 106 19.67 1.44 4.36
N SER A 107 20.00 1.01 5.57
CA SER A 107 21.05 1.55 6.44
C SER A 107 21.55 0.39 7.29
#